data_AF-A0AAD8VWS9-F1
#
_entry.id   AF-A0AAD8VWS9-F1
#
_cell.length_a   1.000
_cell.length_b   1.000
_cell.length_c   1.000
_cell.angle_alpha   90.00
_cell.angle_beta   90.00
_cell.angle_gamma   90.00
#
_symmetry.space_group_name_H-M   'P 1'
#
loop_
_entity.id
_entity.type
_entity.pdbx_description
1 polymer ?
#
loop_
_entity_poly.entity_id
_entity_poly.type
_entity_poly.pdbx_seq_one_letter_code
_entity_poly.pdbx_strand_id
1 'polypeptide(L)'
;MKWFPFMLSFFLEKMCELIKSGMRTNKGFKEVHMTAMAHVLVEHYGDDISSTQVYNHLRKWRIRRLTSSRFRDLSGAQWCKESS
;
A
#
# COMPACT_ATOMS: atom_id res chain seq x y z
N MET A 1 -10.55 8.02 -12.27
CA MET A 1 -10.99 7.45 -10.99
C MET A 1 -10.30 8.14 -9.81
N LYS A 2 -11.08 8.55 -8.80
CA LYS A 2 -10.56 9.13 -7.56
C LYS A 2 -10.42 8.01 -6.53
N TRP A 3 -9.20 7.77 -6.07
CA TRP A 3 -8.96 6.77 -5.04
C TRP A 3 -9.23 7.35 -3.67
N PHE A 4 -10.06 6.65 -2.89
CA PHE A 4 -10.36 7.06 -1.53
C PHE A 4 -9.52 6.28 -0.51
N PRO A 5 -9.19 6.89 0.66
CA PRO A 5 -8.43 6.23 1.71
C PRO A 5 -9.04 4.90 2.20
N PHE A 6 -10.37 4.77 2.17
CA PHE A 6 -11.06 3.53 2.56
C PHE A 6 -10.77 2.38 1.58
N MET A 7 -10.72 2.65 0.26
CA MET A 7 -10.41 1.63 -0.76
C MET A 7 -9.00 1.08 -0.58
N LEU A 8 -8.05 1.96 -0.24
CA LEU A 8 -6.68 1.57 0.03
C LEU A 8 -6.55 0.73 1.31
N SER A 9 -7.34 1.06 2.34
CA SER A 9 -7.35 0.33 3.60
C SER A 9 -7.88 -1.10 3.40
N PHE A 10 -9.00 -1.23 2.70
CA PHE A 10 -9.57 -2.52 2.31
C PHE A 10 -8.60 -3.35 1.45
N PHE A 11 -7.98 -2.73 0.44
CA PHE A 11 -6.98 -3.37 -0.39
C PHE A 11 -5.79 -3.91 0.44
N LEU A 12 -5.26 -3.10 1.36
CA LEU A 12 -4.13 -3.50 2.20
C LEU A 12 -4.49 -4.63 3.17
N GLU A 13 -5.73 -4.64 3.68
CA GLU A 13 -6.24 -5.72 4.53
C GLU A 13 -6.29 -7.05 3.77
N LYS A 14 -6.87 -7.06 2.56
CA LYS A 14 -6.91 -8.25 1.70
C LYS A 14 -5.52 -8.76 1.31
N MET A 15 -4.59 -7.83 1.07
CA MET A 15 -3.20 -8.18 0.81
C MET A 15 -2.50 -8.77 2.04
N CYS A 16 -2.83 -8.30 3.26
CA CYS A 16 -2.35 -8.91 4.50
C CYS A 16 -2.91 -10.32 4.71
N GLU A 17 -4.19 -10.55 4.42
CA GLU A 17 -4.80 -11.88 4.45
C GLU A 17 -4.10 -12.86 3.49
N LEU A 18 -3.79 -12.40 2.27
CA LEU A 18 -3.04 -13.18 1.29
C LEU A 18 -1.62 -13.54 1.75
N ILE A 19 -0.93 -12.64 2.45
CA ILE A 19 0.38 -12.97 3.03
C ILE A 19 0.20 -14.01 4.16
N LYS A 20 -0.80 -13.81 5.02
CA LYS A 20 -1.10 -14.72 6.15
C LYS A 20 -1.48 -16.12 5.68
N SER A 21 -2.12 -16.27 4.51
CA SER A 21 -2.45 -17.57 3.93
C SER A 21 -1.23 -18.35 3.39
N GLY A 22 -0.02 -17.80 3.54
CA GLY A 22 1.23 -18.48 3.18
C GLY A 22 1.83 -18.03 1.85
N MET A 23 1.32 -16.95 1.24
CA MET A 23 1.90 -16.40 0.02
C MET A 23 3.30 -15.85 0.28
N ARG A 24 4.32 -16.63 -0.09
CA ARG A 24 5.72 -16.21 -0.03
C ARG A 24 6.04 -15.22 -1.15
N THR A 25 5.90 -13.94 -0.86
CA THR A 25 6.28 -12.84 -1.76
C THR A 25 7.79 -12.57 -1.69
N ASN A 26 8.64 -13.59 -1.89
CA ASN A 26 10.10 -13.47 -1.87
C ASN A 26 10.60 -12.38 -2.85
N LYS A 27 9.91 -12.20 -3.97
CA LYS A 27 10.19 -11.14 -4.97
C LYS A 27 9.12 -10.04 -5.03
N GLY A 28 8.27 -9.92 -4.00
CA GLY A 28 7.12 -9.03 -3.97
C GLY A 28 5.88 -9.58 -4.67
N PHE A 29 4.86 -8.73 -4.82
CA PHE A 29 3.60 -9.08 -5.46
C PHE A 29 3.72 -9.05 -6.98
N LYS A 30 3.34 -10.16 -7.62
CA LYS A 30 3.20 -10.27 -9.07
C LYS A 30 1.94 -9.56 -9.58
N GLU A 31 1.94 -9.26 -10.88
CA GLU A 31 0.81 -8.68 -11.60
C GLU A 31 -0.49 -9.46 -11.40
N VAL A 32 -0.43 -10.80 -11.36
CA VAL A 32 -1.60 -11.67 -11.13
C VAL A 32 -2.35 -11.31 -9.85
N HIS A 33 -1.63 -10.87 -8.81
CA HIS A 33 -2.23 -10.44 -7.55
C HIS A 33 -2.85 -9.05 -7.69
N MET A 34 -2.23 -8.14 -8.45
CA MET A 34 -2.80 -6.82 -8.73
C MET A 34 -4.08 -6.95 -9.55
N THR A 35 -4.12 -7.87 -10.52
CA THR A 35 -5.31 -8.19 -11.30
C THR A 35 -6.40 -8.80 -10.43
N ALA A 36 -6.09 -9.81 -9.61
CA ALA A 36 -7.06 -10.38 -8.68
C ALA A 36 -7.64 -9.33 -7.72
N MET A 37 -6.79 -8.44 -7.19
CA MET A 37 -7.24 -7.35 -6.33
C MET A 37 -8.04 -6.28 -7.08
N ALA A 38 -7.72 -6.02 -8.34
CA ALA A 38 -8.54 -5.14 -9.19
C ALA A 38 -9.96 -5.69 -9.33
N HIS A 39 -10.11 -6.99 -9.61
CA HIS A 39 -11.43 -7.63 -9.65
C HIS A 39 -12.19 -7.52 -8.32
N VAL A 40 -11.52 -7.79 -7.20
CA VAL A 40 -12.15 -7.67 -5.87
C VAL A 40 -12.60 -6.23 -5.57
N LEU A 41 -11.82 -5.22 -5.99
CA LEU A 41 -12.18 -3.82 -5.80
C LEU A 41 -13.33 -3.41 -6.73
N VAL A 42 -13.34 -3.88 -7.97
CA VAL A 42 -14.45 -3.66 -8.93
C VAL A 42 -15.74 -4.29 -8.40
N GLU A 43 -15.66 -5.52 -7.90
CA GLU A 43 -16.81 -6.24 -7.32
C GLU A 43 -17.36 -5.53 -6.08
N HIS A 44 -16.47 -5.02 -5.22
CA HIS A 44 -16.88 -4.41 -3.96
C HIS A 44 -17.38 -2.96 -4.12
N TYR A 45 -16.79 -2.16 -5.00
CA TYR A 45 -17.09 -0.73 -5.15
C TYR A 45 -17.86 -0.39 -6.43
N GLY A 46 -17.98 -1.30 -7.39
CA GLY A 46 -18.70 -1.12 -8.66
C GLY A 46 -17.97 -0.24 -9.69
N ASP A 47 -16.82 0.33 -9.34
CA ASP A 47 -16.01 1.17 -10.23
C ASP A 47 -15.02 0.31 -11.04
N ASP A 48 -14.88 0.59 -12.33
CA ASP A 48 -13.87 -0.05 -13.19
C ASP A 48 -12.44 0.37 -12.77
N ILE A 49 -11.75 -0.55 -12.11
CA ILE A 49 -10.38 -0.39 -11.60
C ILE A 49 -9.49 -1.37 -12.35
N SER A 50 -8.46 -0.86 -13.02
CA SER A 50 -7.47 -1.73 -13.69
C SER A 50 -6.32 -2.15 -12.78
N SER A 51 -5.72 -3.30 -13.05
CA SER A 51 -4.53 -3.80 -12.34
C SER A 51 -3.38 -2.79 -12.30
N THR A 52 -3.17 -2.06 -13.40
CA THR A 52 -2.19 -0.97 -13.50
C THR A 52 -2.50 0.19 -12.56
N GLN A 53 -3.77 0.55 -12.40
CA GLN A 53 -4.16 1.60 -11.45
C GLN A 53 -3.88 1.17 -10.01
N VAL A 54 -4.23 -0.06 -9.65
CA VAL A 54 -3.93 -0.66 -8.33
C VAL A 54 -2.43 -0.64 -8.06
N TYR A 55 -1.63 -1.12 -9.01
CA TYR A 55 -0.18 -1.14 -8.89
C TYR A 55 0.42 0.25 -8.69
N ASN A 56 -0.01 1.23 -9.51
CA ASN A 56 0.46 2.61 -9.41
C ASN A 56 0.08 3.25 -8.07
N HIS A 57 -1.11 2.94 -7.54
CA HIS A 57 -1.54 3.44 -6.25
C HIS A 57 -0.70 2.87 -5.10
N LEU A 58 -0.47 1.56 -5.12
CA LEU A 58 0.38 0.89 -4.14
C LEU A 58 1.81 1.45 -4.17
N ARG A 59 2.38 1.69 -5.36
CA ARG A 59 3.70 2.30 -5.51
C ARG A 59 3.75 3.69 -4.89
N LYS A 60 2.79 4.57 -5.21
CA LYS A 60 2.70 5.93 -4.63
C LYS A 60 2.55 5.88 -3.11
N TRP A 61 1.72 4.99 -2.59
CA TRP A 61 1.54 4.82 -1.15
C TRP A 61 2.82 4.36 -0.46
N ARG A 62 3.54 3.38 -1.03
CA ARG A 62 4.80 2.88 -0.46
C ARG A 62 5.86 3.98 -0.39
N ILE A 63 5.98 4.79 -1.45
CA ILE A 63 6.88 5.95 -1.47
C ILE A 63 6.49 6.94 -0.38
N ARG A 64 5.20 7.32 -0.29
CA ARG A 64 4.71 8.22 0.77
C ARG A 64 5.03 7.68 2.16
N ARG A 65 4.78 6.39 2.42
CA ARG A 65 5.00 5.77 3.73
C ARG A 65 6.49 5.70 4.10
N LEU A 66 7.36 5.39 3.14
CA LEU A 66 8.82 5.42 3.34
C LEU A 66 9.31 6.85 3.61
N THR A 67 8.82 7.82 2.86
CA THR A 67 9.14 9.24 3.05
C THR A 67 8.68 9.73 4.43
N SER A 68 7.45 9.42 4.84
CA SER A 68 6.96 9.75 6.19
C SER A 68 7.76 9.06 7.30
N SER A 69 8.21 7.82 7.09
CA SER A 69 9.11 7.14 8.03
C SER A 69 10.44 7.87 8.13
N ARG A 70 11.06 8.19 7.00
CA ARG A 70 12.32 8.95 6.97
C ARG A 70 12.18 10.31 7.64
N PHE A 71 11.07 11.03 7.43
CA PHE A 71 10.83 12.28 8.14
C PHE A 71 10.65 12.07 9.63
N ARG A 72 9.95 11.01 10.07
CA ARG A 72 9.86 10.67 11.50
C ARG A 72 11.24 10.35 12.09
N ASP A 73 12.09 9.63 11.36
CA ASP A 73 13.44 9.27 11.82
C ASP A 73 14.36 10.51 11.84
N LEU A 74 14.25 11.41 10.86
CA LEU A 74 14.96 12.70 10.83
C LEU A 74 14.48 13.65 11.93
N SER A 75 13.15 13.75 12.14
CA SER A 75 12.57 14.54 13.22
C SER A 75 12.98 13.98 14.57
N GLY A 76 12.94 12.66 14.77
CA GLY A 76 13.43 12.00 15.99
C GLY A 76 14.94 12.20 16.23
N ALA A 77 15.75 12.28 15.17
CA ALA A 77 17.19 12.54 15.25
C ALA A 77 17.53 13.99 15.65
N GLN A 78 16.60 14.94 15.50
CA GLN A 78 16.81 16.34 15.90
C GLN A 78 16.42 16.65 17.37
N TRP A 79 15.73 15.75 18.08
CA TRP A 79 15.35 15.98 19.50
C TRP A 79 16.47 15.62 20.52
N CYS A 80 17.55 14.95 20.11
CA CYS A 80 18.67 14.58 21.01
C CYS A 80 19.87 15.53 20.95
N LYS A 81 19.65 16.81 20.64
CA LYS A 81 20.71 17.84 20.62
C LYS A 81 20.22 19.19 21.15
N GLU A 82 19.62 19.23 22.35
CA GLU A 82 19.58 20.47 23.14
C GLU A 82 19.28 20.12 24.61
N SER A 83 20.31 19.69 25.33
CA SER A 83 20.34 19.76 26.80
C SER A 83 21.79 19.95 27.20
N SER A 84 22.28 21.18 27.04
CA SER A 84 23.50 21.66 27.67
C SER A 84 23.16 22.68 28.74
#